data_AF-A0A257JRJ3-F1
#
_entry.id   AF-A0A257JRJ3-F1
#
_cell.length_a   1.000
_cell.length_b   1.000
_cell.length_c   1.000
_cell.angle_alpha   90.00
_cell.angle_beta   90.00
_cell.angle_gamma   90.00
#
_symmetry.space_group_name_H-M   'P 1'
#
loop_
_entity.id
_entity.type
_entity.pdbx_description
1 polymer ?
#
loop_
_entity_poly.entity_id
_entity_poly.type
_entity_poly.pdbx_seq_one_letter_code
_entity_poly.pdbx_strand_id
1 'polypeptide(L)'
;AAGGNTITVAGASLALGGAVVTVTGASVLTSSGAATTALGLVNASIDLLGTQLATWGAGAKRLDVHKTFVSKLQDALTNGIGSIVDADLAKESAKLQALQTKQQLGIQALSIANSSSQSALSLFR
;
A
#
# COMPACT_ATOMS: atom_id res chain seq x y z
N ALA A 1 -7.07 -6.71 -17.41
CA ALA A 1 -5.99 -5.71 -17.54
C ALA A 1 -4.94 -6.04 -16.48
N ALA A 2 -3.77 -6.52 -16.89
CA ALA A 2 -2.66 -6.82 -15.99
C ALA A 2 -2.01 -5.50 -15.54
N GLY A 3 -2.57 -4.88 -14.50
CA GLY A 3 -2.17 -3.58 -13.96
C GLY A 3 -0.92 -3.66 -13.09
N GLY A 4 0.21 -4.09 -13.67
CA GLY A 4 1.50 -3.99 -13.02
C GLY A 4 2.14 -2.64 -13.32
N ASN A 5 1.87 -1.61 -12.53
CA ASN A 5 2.70 -0.40 -12.54
C ASN A 5 4.07 -0.75 -11.94
N THR A 6 4.97 -1.30 -12.74
CA THR A 6 6.32 -1.68 -12.31
C THR A 6 7.24 -0.46 -12.31
N ILE A 7 7.97 -0.24 -11.22
CA ILE A 7 9.10 0.69 -11.19
C ILE A 7 10.33 -0.07 -11.67
N THR A 8 10.76 0.19 -12.89
CA THR A 8 12.00 -0.39 -13.44
C THR A 8 13.16 0.55 -13.17
N VAL A 9 14.16 0.09 -12.43
CA VAL A 9 15.46 0.76 -12.30
C VAL A 9 16.44 0.02 -13.21
N ALA A 10 16.83 0.64 -14.32
CA ALA A 10 17.78 0.03 -15.24
C ALA A 10 19.16 -0.10 -14.58
N GLY A 11 19.72 -1.30 -14.63
CA GLY A 11 21.12 -1.52 -14.28
C GLY A 11 22.04 -0.89 -15.34
N ALA A 12 23.26 -0.54 -14.93
CA ALA A 12 24.31 -0.07 -15.81
C ALA A 12 25.60 -0.84 -15.52
N SER A 13 26.31 -1.22 -16.58
CA SER A 13 27.60 -1.90 -16.45
C SER A 13 28.69 -0.90 -16.06
N LEU A 14 29.44 -1.24 -15.02
CA LEU A 14 30.59 -0.49 -14.51
C LEU A 14 31.92 -1.12 -14.97
N ALA A 15 31.87 -2.00 -15.97
CA ALA A 15 33.06 -2.61 -16.54
C ALA A 15 33.94 -1.57 -17.24
N LEU A 16 35.26 -1.76 -17.13
CA LEU A 16 36.27 -0.97 -17.83
C LEU A 16 36.07 -1.07 -19.35
N GLY A 17 36.29 0.04 -20.05
CA GLY A 17 36.06 0.17 -21.50
C GLY A 17 34.59 0.11 -21.90
N GLY A 18 33.68 0.28 -20.94
CA GLY A 18 32.24 0.29 -21.15
C GLY A 18 31.69 1.69 -21.43
N ALA A 19 30.36 1.78 -21.50
CA ALA A 19 29.66 3.03 -21.77
C ALA A 19 29.69 4.02 -20.60
N VAL A 20 29.83 3.53 -19.35
CA VAL A 20 29.89 4.38 -18.14
C VAL A 20 31.33 4.60 -17.68
N VAL A 21 32.14 3.54 -17.67
CA VAL A 21 33.57 3.60 -17.34
C VAL A 21 34.37 3.42 -18.62
N THR A 22 34.82 4.53 -19.20
CA THR A 22 35.54 4.57 -20.49
C THR A 22 37.02 4.25 -20.35
N VAL A 23 37.55 4.30 -19.12
CA VAL A 23 38.92 3.87 -18.83
C VAL A 23 39.08 2.38 -19.15
N THR A 24 40.17 2.03 -19.84
CA THR A 24 40.50 0.64 -20.20
C THR A 24 41.56 0.09 -19.25
N GLY A 25 41.71 -1.24 -19.18
CA GLY A 25 42.63 -1.90 -18.25
C GLY A 25 44.14 -1.71 -18.53
N ALA A 26 44.51 -1.11 -19.67
CA ALA A 26 45.91 -1.02 -20.12
C ALA A 26 46.28 0.36 -20.67
N SER A 27 45.97 1.42 -19.93
CA SER A 27 46.41 2.78 -20.29
C SER A 27 47.94 2.91 -20.17
N VAL A 28 48.63 3.12 -21.29
CA VAL A 28 50.09 3.32 -21.32
C VAL A 28 50.40 4.79 -21.05
N LEU A 29 51.13 5.10 -19.98
CA LEU A 29 51.45 6.48 -19.53
C LEU A 29 52.88 6.92 -19.87
N THR A 30 53.47 6.40 -20.94
CA THR A 30 54.90 6.62 -21.26
C THR A 30 55.21 7.96 -21.92
N SER A 31 54.18 8.76 -22.27
CA SER A 31 54.35 10.09 -22.86
C SER A 31 53.34 11.07 -22.28
N SER A 32 53.65 12.37 -22.36
CA SER A 32 52.71 13.43 -21.94
C SER A 32 51.38 13.37 -22.70
N GLY A 33 51.41 13.08 -24.01
CA GLY A 33 50.18 12.92 -24.79
C GLY A 33 49.31 11.75 -24.32
N ALA A 34 49.92 10.59 -24.06
CA ALA A 34 49.19 9.42 -23.58
C ALA A 34 48.63 9.63 -22.17
N ALA A 35 49.36 10.35 -21.31
CA ALA A 35 48.89 10.75 -19.99
C ALA A 35 47.68 11.71 -20.07
N THR A 36 47.70 12.69 -20.98
CA THR A 36 46.57 13.59 -21.21
C THR A 36 45.32 12.85 -21.71
N THR A 37 45.49 11.88 -22.61
CA THR A 37 44.38 11.01 -23.06
C THR A 37 43.80 10.19 -21.91
N ALA A 38 44.65 9.55 -21.09
CA ALA A 38 44.21 8.78 -19.94
C ALA A 38 43.43 9.63 -18.93
N LEU A 39 43.90 10.87 -18.66
CA LEU A 39 43.20 11.82 -17.80
C LEU A 39 41.82 12.20 -18.39
N GLY A 40 41.74 12.41 -19.71
CA GLY A 40 40.47 12.67 -20.39
C GLY A 40 39.46 11.53 -20.23
N LEU A 41 39.91 10.28 -20.35
CA LEU A 41 39.06 9.11 -20.11
C LEU A 41 38.59 9.00 -18.66
N VAL A 42 39.46 9.31 -17.69
CA VAL A 42 39.09 9.34 -16.27
C VAL A 42 38.02 10.41 -16.01
N ASN A 43 38.21 11.63 -16.50
CA ASN A 43 37.24 12.71 -16.35
C ASN A 43 35.89 12.35 -17.00
N ALA A 44 35.91 11.82 -18.22
CA ALA A 44 34.70 11.35 -18.88
C ALA A 44 33.99 10.25 -18.08
N SER A 45 34.74 9.30 -17.52
CA SER A 45 34.18 8.25 -16.67
C SER A 45 33.54 8.82 -15.40
N ILE A 46 34.14 9.84 -14.78
CA ILE A 46 33.57 10.51 -13.60
C ILE A 46 32.23 11.18 -13.94
N ASP A 47 32.15 11.91 -15.06
CA ASP A 47 30.93 12.61 -15.48
C ASP A 47 29.79 11.63 -15.79
N LEU A 48 30.12 10.53 -16.49
CA LEU A 48 29.17 9.48 -16.82
C LEU A 48 28.70 8.71 -15.58
N LEU A 49 29.60 8.42 -14.65
CA LEU A 49 29.24 7.84 -13.35
C LEU A 49 28.31 8.78 -12.56
N GLY A 50 28.61 10.08 -12.53
CA GLY A 50 27.75 11.08 -11.90
C GLY A 50 26.34 11.09 -12.48
N THR A 51 26.22 11.02 -13.80
CA THR A 51 24.93 10.94 -14.52
C THR A 51 24.18 9.65 -14.19
N GLN A 52 24.89 8.52 -14.14
CA GLN A 52 24.28 7.22 -13.80
C GLN A 52 23.81 7.21 -12.34
N LEU A 53 24.59 7.75 -11.41
CA LEU A 53 24.20 7.91 -10.00
C LEU A 53 22.99 8.83 -9.85
N ALA A 54 22.92 9.93 -10.59
CA ALA A 54 21.76 10.82 -10.57
C ALA A 54 20.49 10.09 -11.04
N THR A 55 20.61 9.27 -12.08
CA THR A 55 19.51 8.43 -12.58
C THR A 55 19.04 7.41 -11.54
N TRP A 56 19.97 6.69 -10.91
CA TRP A 56 19.64 5.75 -9.84
C TRP A 56 19.07 6.46 -8.60
N GLY A 57 19.58 7.63 -8.23
CA GLY A 57 19.06 8.44 -7.13
C GLY A 57 17.61 8.90 -7.37
N ALA A 58 17.30 9.34 -8.60
CA ALA A 58 15.93 9.66 -8.99
C ALA A 58 15.02 8.43 -8.94
N GLY A 59 15.51 7.27 -9.41
CA GLY A 59 14.81 5.99 -9.32
C GLY A 59 14.51 5.58 -7.87
N ALA A 60 15.50 5.68 -6.98
CA ALA A 60 15.36 5.40 -5.55
C ALA A 60 14.35 6.35 -4.89
N LYS A 61 14.38 7.65 -5.21
CA LYS A 61 13.39 8.61 -4.71
C LYS A 61 11.98 8.26 -5.17
N ARG A 62 11.82 7.84 -6.43
CA ARG A 62 10.53 7.43 -6.99
C ARG A 62 9.98 6.19 -6.29
N LEU A 63 10.85 5.23 -5.97
CA LEU A 63 10.51 4.05 -5.17
C LEU A 63 10.04 4.44 -3.77
N ASP A 64 10.75 5.34 -3.10
CA ASP A 64 10.42 5.81 -1.75
C ASP A 64 9.05 6.52 -1.68
N VAL A 65 8.77 7.38 -2.66
CA VAL A 65 7.45 8.01 -2.81
C VAL A 65 6.36 6.96 -3.04
N HIS A 66 6.61 5.97 -3.89
CA HIS A 66 5.64 4.91 -4.14
C HIS A 66 5.39 4.05 -2.90
N LYS A 67 6.43 3.71 -2.14
CA LYS A 67 6.30 3.01 -0.85
C LYS A 67 5.41 3.80 0.12
N THR A 68 5.65 5.11 0.22
CA THR A 68 4.85 6.01 1.06
C THR A 68 3.41 6.09 0.60
N PHE A 69 3.17 6.17 -0.71
CA PHE A 69 1.82 6.16 -1.29
C PHE A 69 1.08 4.86 -0.97
N VAL A 70 1.72 3.71 -1.15
CA VAL A 70 1.13 2.40 -0.83
C VAL A 70 0.81 2.30 0.67
N SER A 71 1.69 2.77 1.55
CA SER A 71 1.42 2.81 3.00
C SER A 71 0.18 3.65 3.30
N LYS A 72 0.09 4.88 2.78
CA LYS A 72 -1.08 5.75 2.97
C LYS A 72 -2.35 5.16 2.38
N LEU A 73 -2.24 4.45 1.26
CA LEU A 73 -3.37 3.75 0.64
C LEU A 73 -3.85 2.61 1.54
N GLN A 74 -2.94 1.84 2.14
CA GLN A 74 -3.27 0.79 3.11
C GLN A 74 -3.93 1.37 4.37
N ASP A 75 -3.42 2.49 4.89
CA ASP A 75 -4.01 3.17 6.05
C ASP A 75 -5.42 3.68 5.74
N ALA A 76 -5.60 4.33 4.59
CA ALA A 76 -6.90 4.82 4.13
C ALA A 76 -7.88 3.67 3.87
N LEU A 77 -7.41 2.56 3.30
CA LEU A 77 -8.22 1.37 3.08
C LEU A 77 -8.63 0.73 4.40
N THR A 78 -7.72 0.63 5.37
CA THR A 78 -8.00 0.07 6.70
C THR A 78 -9.05 0.91 7.43
N ASN A 79 -8.89 2.23 7.43
CA ASN A 79 -9.87 3.14 8.02
C ASN A 79 -11.22 3.11 7.28
N GLY A 80 -11.19 3.06 5.94
CA GLY A 80 -12.39 3.00 5.11
C GLY A 80 -13.16 1.70 5.31
N ILE A 81 -12.48 0.56 5.32
CA ILE A 81 -13.09 -0.74 5.61
C ILE A 81 -13.59 -0.79 7.05
N GLY A 82 -12.80 -0.31 8.03
CA GLY A 82 -13.22 -0.26 9.43
C GLY A 82 -14.52 0.53 9.62
N SER A 83 -14.64 1.70 8.99
CA SER A 83 -15.88 2.49 9.05
C SER A 83 -17.09 1.80 8.42
N ILE A 84 -16.90 0.98 7.38
CA ILE A 84 -18.00 0.23 6.76
C ILE A 84 -18.39 -0.96 7.64
N VAL A 85 -17.41 -1.66 8.21
CA VAL A 85 -17.63 -2.79 9.13
C VAL A 85 -18.32 -2.31 10.40
N ASP A 86 -17.86 -1.21 11.00
CA ASP A 86 -18.48 -0.63 12.19
C ASP A 86 -19.92 -0.16 11.91
N ALA A 87 -20.16 0.44 10.74
CA ALA A 87 -21.51 0.85 10.33
C ALA A 87 -22.45 -0.35 10.12
N ASP A 88 -21.97 -1.42 9.49
CA ASP A 88 -22.73 -2.66 9.32
C ASP A 88 -22.99 -3.35 10.67
N LEU A 89 -21.99 -3.38 11.56
CA LEU A 89 -22.15 -3.92 12.91
C LEU A 89 -23.17 -3.11 13.71
N ALA A 90 -23.19 -1.79 13.60
CA ALA A 90 -24.17 -0.93 14.25
C ALA A 90 -25.59 -1.21 13.74
N LYS A 91 -25.77 -1.39 12.43
CA LYS A 91 -27.08 -1.73 11.82
C LYS A 91 -27.58 -3.09 12.28
N GLU A 92 -26.72 -4.10 12.28
CA GLU A 92 -27.10 -5.44 12.72
C GLU A 92 -27.35 -5.47 14.24
N SER A 93 -26.59 -4.72 15.04
CA SER A 93 -26.82 -4.55 16.48
C SER A 93 -28.17 -3.89 16.78
N ALA A 94 -28.54 -2.83 16.05
CA ALA A 94 -29.84 -2.19 16.16
C ALA A 94 -30.98 -3.14 15.77
N LYS A 95 -30.79 -3.95 14.73
CA LYS A 95 -31.75 -4.97 14.30
C LYS A 95 -31.92 -6.07 15.34
N LEU A 96 -30.82 -6.50 15.97
CA LEU A 96 -30.83 -7.51 17.03
C LEU A 96 -31.54 -6.99 18.29
N GLN A 97 -31.28 -5.74 18.70
CA GLN A 97 -32.02 -5.09 19.79
C GLN A 97 -33.52 -4.99 19.47
N ALA A 98 -33.88 -4.55 18.27
CA ALA A 98 -35.27 -4.49 17.85
C ALA A 98 -35.95 -5.89 17.87
N LEU A 99 -35.21 -6.94 17.49
CA LEU A 99 -35.69 -8.32 17.57
C LEU A 99 -35.91 -8.77 19.02
N GLN A 100 -34.98 -8.45 19.92
CA GLN A 100 -35.10 -8.73 21.36
C GLN A 100 -36.31 -8.00 21.97
N THR A 101 -36.52 -6.72 21.65
CA THR A 101 -37.69 -5.96 22.11
C THR A 101 -38.98 -6.57 21.58
N LYS A 102 -39.02 -6.99 20.30
CA LYS A 102 -40.18 -7.71 19.73
C LYS A 102 -40.46 -9.03 20.45
N GLN A 103 -39.43 -9.80 20.80
CA GLN A 103 -39.61 -11.05 21.55
C GLN A 103 -40.12 -10.79 22.97
N GLN A 104 -39.60 -9.78 23.66
CA GLN A 104 -40.08 -9.41 25.00
C GLN A 104 -41.54 -8.94 24.96
N LEU A 105 -41.91 -8.15 23.95
CA LEU A 105 -43.31 -7.78 23.69
C LEU A 105 -44.16 -8.99 23.30
N GLY A 106 -43.61 -9.95 22.57
CA GLY A 106 -44.27 -11.21 22.23
C GLY A 106 -44.58 -12.05 23.46
N ILE A 107 -43.63 -12.20 24.39
CA ILE A 107 -43.83 -12.90 25.67
C ILE A 107 -44.85 -12.16 26.54
N GLN A 108 -44.77 -10.82 26.61
CA GLN A 108 -45.72 -10.01 27.36
C GLN A 108 -47.13 -10.11 26.77
N ALA A 109 -47.27 -10.03 25.44
CA ALA A 109 -48.54 -10.19 24.75
C ALA A 109 -49.10 -11.60 24.96
N LEU A 110 -48.25 -12.63 24.95
CA LEU A 110 -48.65 -14.01 25.25
C LEU A 110 -49.12 -14.16 26.71
N SER A 111 -48.43 -13.55 27.68
CA SER A 111 -48.82 -13.61 29.10
C SER A 111 -50.11 -12.82 29.38
N ILE A 112 -50.33 -11.71 28.67
CA ILE A 112 -51.59 -10.95 28.72
C ILE A 112 -52.72 -11.76 28.08
N ALA A 113 -52.49 -12.41 26.93
CA ALA A 113 -53.51 -13.26 26.30
C ALA A 113 -53.89 -14.47 27.16
N ASN A 114 -52.92 -15.09 27.83
CA ASN A 114 -53.16 -16.24 28.70
C ASN A 114 -53.88 -15.85 30.01
N SER A 115 -53.53 -14.71 30.61
CA SER A 115 -54.21 -14.18 31.80
C SER A 115 -55.62 -13.64 31.48
N SER A 116 -55.80 -12.97 30.34
CA SER A 116 -57.12 -12.54 29.83
C SER A 116 -58.07 -13.72 29.62
N SER A 117 -57.58 -14.84 29.10
CA SER A 117 -58.38 -16.05 28.90
C SER A 117 -58.85 -16.68 30.22
N GLN A 118 -58.02 -16.61 31.26
CA GLN A 118 -58.39 -17.03 32.63
C GLN A 118 -59.41 -16.10 33.29
N SER A 119 -59.32 -14.78 33.11
CA SER A 119 -60.33 -13.83 33.60
C SER A 119 -61.68 -13.99 32.90
N ALA A 120 -61.69 -14.30 31.60
CA ALA A 120 -62.92 -14.61 30.89
C ALA A 120 -63.58 -15.90 31.43
N LEU A 121 -62.80 -16.94 31.73
CA LEU A 121 -63.32 -18.18 32.32
C LEU A 121 -63.85 -17.98 33.76
N SER A 122 -63.30 -17.03 34.52
CA SER A 122 -63.80 -16.65 35.85
C SER A 122 -65.16 -15.94 35.81
N LEU A 123 -65.54 -15.31 34.70
CA LEU A 123 -66.82 -14.62 34.54
C LEU A 123 -67.97 -15.57 34.14
N PHE A 124 -67.65 -16.81 33.78
CA PHE A 124 -68.60 -17.89 33.50
C PHE A 124 -68.75 -18.90 34.65
N ARG A 125 -68.27 -18.56 35.85
CA ARG A 125 -68.42 -19.35 37.08
C ARG A 125 -69.33 -18.64 38.08
#